data_AF-A0A6A1WIM2-F1
#
_entry.id   AF-A0A6A1WIM2-F1
#
_cell.length_a   1.000
_cell.length_b   1.000
_cell.length_c   1.000
_cell.angle_alpha   90.00
_cell.angle_beta   90.00
_cell.angle_gamma   90.00
#
_symmetry.space_group_name_H-M   'P 1'
#
loop_
_entity.id
_entity.type
_entity.pdbx_description
1 polymer ?
#
loop_
_entity_poly.entity_id
_entity_poly.type
_entity_poly.pdbx_seq_one_letter_code
_entity_poly.pdbx_strand_id
1 'polypeptide(L)'
;MLSQHSAEAPVPTKNALPEINRGSADFHPSIWGDHFLAYESQSPEPDEKIKQQVRELKEKVRRILVAPVDKTLEKLNLIDTIQRMGVGYHFENEIEDILQELHKAPQGHDQFDGDLHFVSLRFRLLRQQGYSVSCDIFTKFKDRKGNFKESLLDDVRGMLSLYEATHLRVHGEDILDEALVFTATHLESMVSCLSPPLARQVTHALEMPIRRGLTRLEAREYFSLFQEDTSHKEVLSFAKLDFNLLQKLHQKEIADITRWWKDIDLARKLPFIRDRVVECYFWILGVYFEPEYSLARRILTKVITMISVMDDIYDVYGTFEELEVFTKAIERWDISAIHQLPEYMKVAYRALLDVYSEIDEKLGEERSYHVRYAREVMKRQVRGYFEEAKWFHQKHTPTLDEYMHNGVISSGYPALTITSFVGMEDVPEESFEWVFSNPKVIEASAVVARLLDDIFEQQRGHVASAVECYMTQHCATEEEAINAFRRQVTDGWMIINKECLHPTAIPMPLITRILNLTRVLHIVYKDRDGYTDSVTGLKDYVASLLVNPVPQ
;
A
#
# COMPACT_ATOMS: atom_id res chain seq x y z
N MET A 1 57.37 60.74 -32.77
CA MET A 1 57.78 59.45 -32.21
C MET A 1 57.06 59.28 -30.89
N LEU A 2 56.11 58.35 -30.81
CA LEU A 2 55.71 57.62 -29.61
C LEU A 2 54.86 56.44 -30.12
N SER A 3 55.34 55.24 -29.81
CA SER A 3 54.95 53.95 -30.38
C SER A 3 53.57 53.48 -29.91
N GLN A 4 52.74 53.02 -30.85
CA GLN A 4 51.54 52.25 -30.59
C GLN A 4 51.93 50.81 -30.24
N HIS A 5 51.53 50.33 -29.06
CA HIS A 5 51.43 48.89 -28.77
C HIS A 5 49.96 48.50 -28.82
N SER A 6 49.59 47.72 -29.84
CA SER A 6 48.31 47.04 -29.96
C SER A 6 48.30 45.81 -29.04
N ALA A 7 47.39 45.77 -28.07
CA ALA A 7 47.08 44.55 -27.34
C ALA A 7 46.22 43.64 -28.22
N GLU A 8 46.67 42.42 -28.47
CA GLU A 8 45.89 41.38 -29.15
C GLU A 8 44.71 40.96 -28.28
N ALA A 9 43.52 40.90 -28.87
CA ALA A 9 42.32 40.38 -28.23
C ALA A 9 42.42 38.84 -28.12
N PRO A 10 42.00 38.23 -26.99
CA PRO A 10 42.02 36.79 -26.85
C PRO A 10 40.98 36.16 -27.78
N VAL A 11 41.43 35.19 -28.58
CA VAL A 11 40.61 34.32 -29.42
C VAL A 11 39.63 33.56 -28.52
N PRO A 12 38.31 33.55 -28.80
CA PRO A 12 37.39 32.73 -28.02
C PRO A 12 37.63 31.26 -28.35
N THR A 13 38.05 30.49 -27.35
CA THR A 13 38.03 29.03 -27.35
C THR A 13 36.59 28.55 -27.56
N LYS A 14 36.24 28.25 -28.81
CA LYS A 14 35.08 27.40 -29.13
C LYS A 14 35.38 26.00 -28.61
N ASN A 15 34.82 25.68 -27.45
CA ASN A 15 34.40 24.35 -27.01
C ASN A 15 33.64 24.49 -25.68
N ALA A 16 32.55 25.26 -25.69
CA ALA A 16 31.49 25.05 -24.71
C ALA A 16 30.65 23.90 -25.26
N LEU A 17 30.64 22.76 -24.55
CA LEU A 17 29.60 21.75 -24.72
C LEU A 17 28.24 22.48 -24.63
N PRO A 18 27.26 22.16 -25.48
CA PRO A 18 25.94 22.78 -25.38
C PRO A 18 25.43 22.61 -23.95
N GLU A 19 24.98 23.71 -23.36
CA GLU A 19 24.39 23.73 -22.02
C GLU A 19 23.16 22.83 -22.05
N ILE A 20 23.28 21.62 -21.48
CA ILE A 20 22.15 20.69 -21.39
C ILE A 20 21.18 21.28 -20.36
N ASN A 21 20.09 21.87 -20.83
CA ASN A 21 18.99 22.31 -19.96
C ASN A 21 18.30 21.05 -19.41
N ARG A 22 18.64 20.67 -18.18
CA ARG A 22 18.01 19.55 -17.48
C ARG A 22 16.76 20.03 -16.76
N GLY A 23 15.77 19.15 -16.66
CA GLY A 23 14.62 19.39 -15.80
C GLY A 23 15.06 19.48 -14.34
N SER A 24 14.25 20.18 -13.56
CA SER A 24 14.39 20.28 -12.11
C SER A 24 13.00 20.21 -11.52
N ALA A 25 12.83 19.36 -10.51
CA ALA A 25 11.64 19.32 -9.69
C ALA A 25 12.00 19.95 -8.33
N ASP A 26 11.12 20.80 -7.81
CA ASP A 26 11.31 21.49 -6.54
C ASP A 26 10.94 20.59 -5.35
N PHE A 27 11.54 19.39 -5.29
CA PHE A 27 11.28 18.44 -4.22
C PHE A 27 11.83 18.94 -2.88
N HIS A 28 10.99 18.92 -1.85
CA HIS A 28 11.44 19.27 -0.50
C HIS A 28 12.38 18.18 0.08
N PRO A 29 13.37 18.55 0.91
CA PRO A 29 14.25 17.58 1.57
C PRO A 29 13.47 16.67 2.53
N SER A 30 14.08 15.55 2.95
CA SER A 30 13.51 14.68 3.99
C SER A 30 13.17 15.47 5.26
N ILE A 31 11.96 15.30 5.77
CA ILE A 31 11.50 15.91 7.03
C ILE A 31 12.05 15.21 8.28
N TRP A 32 12.67 14.04 8.10
CA TRP A 32 13.13 13.19 9.19
C TRP A 32 14.62 13.34 9.47
N GLY A 33 15.41 13.74 8.46
CA GLY A 33 16.87 13.82 8.57
C GLY A 33 17.46 12.58 9.22
N ASP A 34 18.26 12.77 10.27
CA ASP A 34 18.92 11.70 11.01
C ASP A 34 18.09 11.10 12.17
N HIS A 35 16.80 11.48 12.32
CA HIS A 35 15.97 11.12 13.49
C HIS A 35 16.00 9.62 13.81
N PHE A 36 15.83 8.76 12.80
CA PHE A 36 15.73 7.31 12.99
C PHE A 36 17.06 6.62 13.28
N LEU A 37 18.21 7.26 12.99
CA LEU A 37 19.53 6.69 13.32
C LEU A 37 19.73 6.52 14.83
N ALA A 38 19.03 7.33 15.65
CA ALA A 38 19.12 7.27 17.10
C ALA A 38 18.72 5.89 17.67
N TYR A 39 17.77 5.19 17.02
CA TYR A 39 17.24 3.91 17.50
C TYR A 39 18.27 2.77 17.47
N GLU A 40 19.39 2.89 16.75
CA GLU A 40 20.49 1.92 16.83
C GLU A 40 21.10 1.84 18.23
N SER A 41 21.26 3.00 18.86
CA SER A 41 21.86 3.13 20.18
C SER A 41 20.82 3.13 21.31
N GLN A 42 19.57 3.48 20.97
CA GLN A 42 18.49 3.73 21.93
C GLN A 42 17.36 2.71 21.92
N SER A 43 17.42 1.64 21.12
CA SER A 43 16.44 0.55 21.16
C SER A 43 16.96 -0.58 22.06
N PRO A 44 16.83 -0.48 23.41
CA PRO A 44 17.15 -1.60 24.27
C PRO A 44 16.19 -2.74 23.93
N GLU A 45 16.72 -3.97 23.97
CA GLU A 45 15.93 -5.18 23.92
C GLU A 45 14.69 -5.01 24.82
N PRO A 46 13.49 -5.38 24.34
CA PRO A 46 12.28 -5.25 25.14
C PRO A 46 12.47 -5.99 26.47
N ASP A 47 12.14 -5.32 27.58
CA ASP A 47 12.24 -5.89 28.93
C ASP A 47 11.61 -7.30 28.95
N GLU A 48 12.36 -8.30 29.40
CA GLU A 48 11.90 -9.68 29.46
C GLU A 48 10.61 -9.82 30.29
N LYS A 49 10.39 -8.93 31.26
CA LYS A 49 9.13 -8.84 31.99
C LYS A 49 7.96 -8.46 31.09
N ILE A 50 8.16 -7.51 30.16
CA ILE A 50 7.14 -7.12 29.18
C ILE A 50 6.89 -8.27 28.20
N LYS A 51 7.95 -8.91 27.68
CA LYS A 51 7.80 -10.08 26.80
C LYS A 51 7.03 -11.20 27.49
N GLN A 52 7.29 -11.44 28.78
CA GLN A 52 6.56 -12.41 29.58
C GLN A 52 5.08 -12.03 29.74
N GLN A 53 4.80 -10.77 30.06
CA GLN A 53 3.42 -10.27 30.17
C GLN A 53 2.64 -10.39 28.84
N VAL A 54 3.29 -10.11 27.70
CA VAL A 54 2.71 -10.31 26.36
C VAL A 54 2.36 -11.78 26.13
N ARG A 55 3.27 -12.72 26.49
CA ARG A 55 2.99 -14.17 26.38
C ARG A 55 1.80 -14.60 27.22
N GLU A 56 1.71 -14.13 28.47
CA GLU A 56 0.62 -14.46 29.38
C GLU A 56 -0.73 -13.91 28.88
N LEU A 57 -0.75 -12.67 28.39
CA LEU A 57 -1.94 -12.06 27.82
C LEU A 57 -2.35 -12.71 26.50
N LYS A 58 -1.40 -13.06 25.62
CA LYS A 58 -1.67 -13.82 24.40
C LYS A 58 -2.41 -15.12 24.71
N GLU A 59 -1.88 -15.90 25.65
CA GLU A 59 -2.53 -17.16 26.06
C GLU A 59 -3.88 -16.94 26.73
N LYS A 60 -4.06 -15.85 27.49
CA LYS A 60 -5.36 -15.50 28.07
C LYS A 60 -6.39 -15.18 26.98
N VAL A 61 -6.02 -14.36 26.00
CA VAL A 61 -6.87 -14.04 24.84
C VAL A 61 -7.20 -15.28 24.03
N ARG A 62 -6.20 -16.15 23.78
CA ARG A 62 -6.40 -17.44 23.12
C ARG A 62 -7.45 -18.29 23.84
N ARG A 63 -7.35 -18.43 25.17
CA ARG A 63 -8.33 -19.18 25.97
C ARG A 63 -9.74 -18.62 25.86
N ILE A 64 -9.90 -17.29 25.84
CA ILE A 64 -11.21 -16.64 25.63
C ILE A 64 -11.73 -16.94 24.22
N LEU A 65 -10.86 -16.89 23.22
CA LEU A 65 -11.21 -17.14 21.82
C LEU A 65 -11.67 -18.59 21.59
N VAL A 66 -10.99 -19.58 22.15
CA VAL A 66 -11.32 -21.01 21.96
C VAL A 66 -12.36 -21.55 22.95
N ALA A 67 -12.77 -20.78 23.96
CA ALA A 67 -13.79 -21.21 24.91
C ALA A 67 -15.12 -21.49 24.17
N PRO A 68 -15.89 -22.54 24.54
CA PRO A 68 -17.24 -22.72 24.06
C PRO A 68 -18.08 -21.50 24.43
N VAL A 69 -18.67 -20.83 23.45
CA VAL A 69 -19.58 -19.70 23.69
C VAL A 69 -20.91 -20.05 23.05
N ASP A 70 -21.96 -20.09 23.85
CA ASP A 70 -23.33 -20.42 23.41
C ASP A 70 -23.93 -19.35 22.48
N LYS A 71 -23.25 -18.22 22.30
CA LYS A 71 -23.69 -17.06 21.52
C LYS A 71 -22.71 -16.74 20.38
N THR A 72 -23.10 -17.10 19.16
CA THR A 72 -22.35 -16.84 17.92
C THR A 72 -21.96 -15.36 17.75
N LEU A 73 -22.84 -14.42 18.08
CA LEU A 73 -22.60 -12.99 17.95
C LEU A 73 -21.45 -12.49 18.84
N GLU A 74 -21.34 -12.97 20.08
CA GLU A 74 -20.24 -12.58 20.98
C GLU A 74 -18.90 -13.10 20.45
N LYS A 75 -18.89 -14.29 19.84
CA LYS A 75 -17.71 -14.85 19.19
C LYS A 75 -17.27 -14.02 17.99
N LEU A 76 -18.18 -13.63 17.10
CA LEU A 76 -17.89 -12.78 15.94
C LEU A 76 -17.36 -11.40 16.38
N ASN A 77 -17.96 -10.78 17.39
CA ASN A 77 -17.50 -9.50 17.94
C ASN A 77 -16.08 -9.62 18.51
N LEU A 78 -15.75 -10.74 19.19
CA LEU A 78 -14.40 -10.98 19.69
C LEU A 78 -13.38 -11.11 18.55
N ILE A 79 -13.70 -11.86 17.50
CA ILE A 79 -12.83 -12.01 16.32
C ILE A 79 -12.61 -10.64 15.66
N ASP A 80 -13.68 -9.87 15.45
CA ASP A 80 -13.60 -8.52 14.88
C ASP A 80 -12.73 -7.60 15.73
N THR A 81 -12.90 -7.64 17.06
CA THR A 81 -12.09 -6.87 18.00
C THR A 81 -10.61 -7.25 17.91
N ILE A 82 -10.28 -8.55 17.88
CA ILE A 82 -8.91 -9.06 17.75
C ILE A 82 -8.27 -8.60 16.43
N GLN A 83 -9.01 -8.67 15.32
CA GLN A 83 -8.54 -8.23 14.01
C GLN A 83 -8.36 -6.71 13.95
N ARG A 84 -9.35 -5.93 14.40
CA ARG A 84 -9.31 -4.46 14.42
C ARG A 84 -8.24 -3.91 15.36
N MET A 85 -7.90 -4.63 16.44
CA MET A 85 -6.79 -4.28 17.33
C MET A 85 -5.40 -4.65 16.76
N GLY A 86 -5.34 -5.23 15.57
CA GLY A 86 -4.09 -5.53 14.87
C GLY A 86 -3.29 -6.69 15.47
N VAL A 87 -3.95 -7.57 16.23
CA VAL A 87 -3.33 -8.76 16.85
C VAL A 87 -3.88 -10.07 16.31
N GLY A 88 -4.67 -10.03 15.24
CA GLY A 88 -5.22 -11.21 14.57
C GLY A 88 -4.15 -12.19 14.09
N TYR A 89 -2.97 -11.71 13.68
CA TYR A 89 -1.84 -12.53 13.22
C TYR A 89 -1.34 -13.54 14.27
N HIS A 90 -1.66 -13.33 15.56
CA HIS A 90 -1.32 -14.29 16.62
C HIS A 90 -2.25 -15.50 16.71
N PHE A 91 -3.42 -15.42 16.08
CA PHE A 91 -4.54 -16.34 16.26
C PHE A 91 -5.15 -16.78 14.91
N GLU A 92 -4.35 -16.78 13.83
CA GLU A 92 -4.85 -17.06 12.49
C GLU A 92 -5.53 -18.44 12.41
N ASN A 93 -4.91 -19.46 12.99
CA ASN A 93 -5.47 -20.82 13.02
C ASN A 93 -6.78 -20.89 13.82
N GLU A 94 -6.81 -20.31 15.02
CA GLU A 94 -8.03 -20.30 15.84
C GLU A 94 -9.17 -19.55 15.15
N ILE A 95 -8.89 -18.40 14.53
CA ILE A 95 -9.87 -17.62 13.79
C ILE A 95 -10.37 -18.41 12.58
N GLU A 96 -9.46 -19.03 11.83
CA GLU A 96 -9.77 -19.85 10.65
C GLU A 96 -10.71 -21.01 11.01
N ASP A 97 -10.36 -21.79 12.05
CA ASP A 97 -11.16 -22.92 12.51
C ASP A 97 -12.59 -22.48 12.88
N ILE A 98 -12.72 -21.38 13.64
CA ILE A 98 -14.02 -20.85 14.05
C ILE A 98 -14.83 -20.36 12.85
N LEU A 99 -14.22 -19.58 11.95
CA LEU A 99 -14.92 -19.06 10.77
C LEU A 99 -15.31 -20.18 9.80
N GLN A 100 -14.49 -21.22 9.69
CA GLN A 100 -14.80 -22.41 8.90
C GLN A 100 -16.02 -23.17 9.43
N GLU A 101 -16.10 -23.37 10.75
CA GLU A 101 -17.28 -23.98 11.38
C GLU A 101 -18.54 -23.14 11.13
N LEU A 102 -18.42 -21.82 11.27
CA LEU A 102 -19.52 -20.89 11.01
C LEU A 102 -19.94 -20.85 9.54
N HIS A 103 -19.03 -21.06 8.60
CA HIS A 103 -19.34 -21.16 7.18
C HIS A 103 -20.15 -22.42 6.87
N LYS A 104 -19.78 -23.55 7.50
CA LYS A 104 -20.44 -24.86 7.34
C LYS A 104 -21.81 -24.95 8.02
N ALA A 105 -22.06 -24.11 9.03
CA ALA A 105 -23.33 -24.10 9.78
C ALA A 105 -24.54 -23.74 8.87
N PRO A 106 -25.69 -24.42 9.00
CA PRO A 106 -26.89 -24.11 8.22
C PRO A 106 -27.33 -22.65 8.40
N GLN A 107 -27.56 -21.93 7.30
CA GLN A 107 -28.12 -20.57 7.37
C GLN A 107 -29.58 -20.62 7.83
N GLY A 108 -30.02 -19.67 8.67
CA GLY A 108 -31.42 -19.58 9.11
C GLY A 108 -31.73 -20.28 10.44
N HIS A 109 -30.72 -20.82 11.11
CA HIS A 109 -30.86 -21.52 12.40
C HIS A 109 -30.24 -20.78 13.59
N ASP A 110 -29.63 -19.61 13.36
CA ASP A 110 -29.11 -18.78 14.45
C ASP A 110 -30.20 -17.83 14.95
N GLN A 111 -30.30 -17.67 16.27
CA GLN A 111 -31.26 -16.76 16.89
C GLN A 111 -31.08 -15.29 16.43
N PHE A 112 -29.89 -14.93 15.93
CA PHE A 112 -29.56 -13.58 15.45
C PHE A 112 -29.72 -13.41 13.93
N ASP A 113 -30.28 -14.38 13.20
CA ASP A 113 -30.39 -14.30 11.73
C ASP A 113 -31.28 -13.15 11.20
N GLY A 114 -32.05 -12.50 12.08
CA GLY A 114 -32.81 -11.28 11.79
C GLY A 114 -32.11 -9.97 12.16
N ASP A 115 -30.96 -10.03 12.83
CA ASP A 115 -30.18 -8.87 13.29
C ASP A 115 -29.23 -8.38 12.19
N LEU A 116 -29.31 -7.10 11.82
CA LEU A 116 -28.53 -6.56 10.70
C LEU A 116 -27.03 -6.57 11.02
N HIS A 117 -26.64 -6.21 12.25
CA HIS A 117 -25.25 -6.22 12.67
C HIS A 117 -24.63 -7.63 12.58
N PHE A 118 -25.30 -8.64 13.12
CA PHE A 118 -24.87 -10.03 13.07
C PHE A 118 -24.68 -10.53 11.64
N VAL A 119 -25.69 -10.37 10.78
CA VAL A 119 -25.62 -10.86 9.39
C VAL A 119 -24.51 -10.16 8.62
N SER A 120 -24.37 -8.84 8.80
CA SER A 120 -23.34 -8.04 8.10
C SER A 120 -21.94 -8.37 8.60
N LEU A 121 -21.77 -8.51 9.91
CA LEU A 121 -20.48 -8.87 10.52
C LEU A 121 -20.03 -10.27 10.10
N ARG A 122 -20.94 -11.26 10.15
CA ARG A 122 -20.67 -12.63 9.71
C ARG A 122 -20.27 -12.66 8.23
N PHE A 123 -21.02 -11.97 7.37
CA PHE A 123 -20.71 -11.87 5.95
C PHE A 123 -19.31 -11.28 5.72
N ARG A 124 -19.02 -10.15 6.37
CA ARG A 124 -17.74 -9.46 6.24
C ARG A 124 -16.58 -10.35 6.68
N LEU A 125 -16.63 -10.90 7.89
CA LEU A 125 -15.54 -11.73 8.43
C LEU A 125 -15.29 -12.98 7.58
N LEU A 126 -16.34 -13.67 7.15
CA LEU A 126 -16.22 -14.83 6.27
C LEU A 126 -15.57 -14.47 4.93
N ARG A 127 -16.00 -13.38 4.28
CA ARG A 127 -15.41 -12.94 3.00
C ARG A 127 -13.99 -12.43 3.13
N GLN A 128 -13.65 -11.74 4.23
CA GLN A 128 -12.26 -11.35 4.50
C GLN A 128 -11.34 -12.56 4.57
N GLN A 129 -11.87 -13.68 5.04
CA GLN A 129 -11.17 -14.96 5.13
C GLN A 129 -11.26 -15.82 3.87
N GLY A 130 -11.79 -15.26 2.77
CA GLY A 130 -11.87 -15.91 1.48
C GLY A 130 -13.10 -16.81 1.28
N TYR A 131 -13.96 -16.98 2.28
CA TYR A 131 -15.17 -17.77 2.11
C TYR A 131 -16.17 -17.08 1.19
N SER A 132 -16.63 -17.80 0.16
CA SER A 132 -17.75 -17.34 -0.66
C SER A 132 -19.05 -17.44 0.14
N VAL A 133 -19.69 -16.29 0.35
CA VAL A 133 -20.99 -16.15 1.02
C VAL A 133 -21.91 -15.38 0.08
N SER A 134 -23.11 -15.90 -0.22
CA SER A 134 -24.08 -15.20 -1.08
C SER A 134 -24.51 -13.87 -0.44
N CYS A 135 -24.57 -12.80 -1.24
CA CYS A 135 -25.13 -11.52 -0.83
C CYS A 135 -26.67 -11.53 -0.71
N ASP A 136 -27.34 -12.58 -1.21
CA ASP A 136 -28.81 -12.73 -1.11
C ASP A 136 -29.30 -12.79 0.33
N ILE A 137 -28.42 -13.09 1.28
CA ILE A 137 -28.71 -13.04 2.72
C ILE A 137 -29.26 -11.68 3.15
N PHE A 138 -28.94 -10.61 2.42
CA PHE A 138 -29.42 -9.26 2.71
C PHE A 138 -30.84 -8.99 2.19
N THR A 139 -31.40 -9.86 1.35
CA THR A 139 -32.77 -9.73 0.81
C THR A 139 -33.81 -9.65 1.92
N LYS A 140 -33.58 -10.31 3.06
CA LYS A 140 -34.48 -10.26 4.23
C LYS A 140 -34.62 -8.86 4.84
N PHE A 141 -33.67 -7.96 4.57
CA PHE A 141 -33.68 -6.56 5.01
C PHE A 141 -34.33 -5.62 3.99
N LYS A 142 -34.83 -6.15 2.87
CA LYS A 142 -35.56 -5.39 1.85
C LYS A 142 -37.07 -5.47 2.05
N ASP A 143 -37.78 -4.43 1.64
CA ASP A 143 -39.23 -4.34 1.66
C ASP A 143 -39.85 -5.02 0.43
N ARG A 144 -41.19 -4.97 0.30
CA ARG A 144 -41.91 -5.58 -0.83
C ARG A 144 -41.67 -4.87 -2.17
N LYS A 145 -41.14 -3.64 -2.16
CA LYS A 145 -40.78 -2.87 -3.36
C LYS A 145 -39.35 -3.16 -3.80
N GLY A 146 -38.58 -3.90 -3.00
CA GLY A 146 -37.18 -4.18 -3.26
C GLY A 146 -36.25 -3.06 -2.81
N ASN A 147 -36.63 -2.24 -1.84
CA ASN A 147 -35.74 -1.25 -1.21
C ASN A 147 -35.30 -1.73 0.18
N PHE A 148 -34.14 -1.31 0.69
CA PHE A 148 -33.80 -1.54 2.10
C PHE A 148 -34.84 -0.89 3.01
N LYS A 149 -35.26 -1.62 4.06
CA LYS A 149 -36.34 -1.19 4.95
C LYS A 149 -35.96 0.08 5.70
N GLU A 150 -36.83 1.08 5.72
CA GLU A 150 -36.65 2.31 6.51
C GLU A 150 -36.51 2.03 8.01
N SER A 151 -37.05 0.92 8.51
CA SER A 151 -36.89 0.50 9.92
C SER A 151 -35.44 0.20 10.32
N LEU A 152 -34.52 0.06 9.36
CA LEU A 152 -33.10 -0.14 9.63
C LEU A 152 -32.40 1.14 10.08
N LEU A 153 -33.01 2.30 9.84
CA LEU A 153 -32.45 3.61 10.22
C LEU A 153 -32.33 3.77 11.74
N ASP A 154 -33.11 3.02 12.52
CA ASP A 154 -33.03 3.00 13.98
C ASP A 154 -31.84 2.15 14.50
N ASP A 155 -31.26 1.28 13.66
CA ASP A 155 -30.11 0.42 13.99
C ASP A 155 -28.82 0.94 13.34
N VAL A 156 -28.26 2.00 13.93
CA VAL A 156 -27.02 2.62 13.45
C VAL A 156 -25.83 1.64 13.45
N ARG A 157 -25.77 0.72 14.42
CA ARG A 157 -24.71 -0.29 14.50
C ARG A 157 -24.83 -1.30 13.35
N GLY A 158 -26.05 -1.77 13.07
CA GLY A 158 -26.33 -2.61 11.91
C GLY A 158 -26.00 -1.90 10.59
N MET A 159 -26.39 -0.64 10.45
CA MET A 159 -26.09 0.19 9.28
C MET A 159 -24.59 0.34 9.04
N LEU A 160 -23.81 0.64 10.09
CA LEU A 160 -22.36 0.72 10.01
C LEU A 160 -21.75 -0.64 9.63
N SER A 161 -22.28 -1.73 10.16
CA SER A 161 -21.78 -3.08 9.86
C SER A 161 -22.08 -3.48 8.41
N LEU A 162 -23.25 -3.12 7.90
CA LEU A 162 -23.63 -3.32 6.50
C LEU A 162 -22.76 -2.48 5.57
N TYR A 163 -22.53 -1.21 5.91
CA TYR A 163 -21.63 -0.32 5.18
C TYR A 163 -20.25 -0.97 5.00
N GLU A 164 -19.63 -1.42 6.10
CA GLU A 164 -18.33 -2.09 6.07
C GLU A 164 -18.35 -3.39 5.24
N ALA A 165 -19.44 -4.15 5.29
CA ALA A 165 -19.62 -5.36 4.51
C ALA A 165 -19.71 -5.08 3.00
N THR A 166 -20.31 -3.95 2.58
CA THR A 166 -20.47 -3.61 1.15
C THR A 166 -19.14 -3.34 0.43
N HIS A 167 -18.08 -3.03 1.17
CA HIS A 167 -16.73 -2.87 0.61
C HIS A 167 -16.05 -4.20 0.22
N LEU A 168 -16.69 -5.35 0.52
CA LEU A 168 -16.28 -6.69 0.07
C LEU A 168 -17.10 -7.22 -1.11
N ARG A 169 -17.92 -6.37 -1.74
CA ARG A 169 -18.68 -6.75 -2.93
C ARG A 169 -17.79 -7.11 -4.11
N VAL A 170 -18.32 -7.94 -4.99
CA VAL A 170 -17.75 -8.30 -6.29
C VAL A 170 -18.74 -7.96 -7.40
N HIS A 171 -18.31 -8.02 -8.66
CA HIS A 171 -19.20 -7.75 -9.79
C HIS A 171 -20.42 -8.68 -9.83
N GLY A 172 -21.59 -8.10 -10.12
CA GLY A 172 -22.87 -8.80 -10.23
C GLY A 172 -23.66 -8.89 -8.92
N GLU A 173 -23.24 -8.15 -7.89
CA GLU A 173 -23.89 -8.13 -6.58
C GLU A 173 -24.68 -6.83 -6.34
N ASP A 174 -25.66 -6.56 -7.19
CA ASP A 174 -26.43 -5.30 -7.20
C ASP A 174 -27.02 -4.94 -5.82
N ILE A 175 -27.40 -5.95 -5.02
CA ILE A 175 -27.90 -5.74 -3.66
C ILE A 175 -26.88 -5.05 -2.74
N LEU A 176 -25.57 -5.29 -2.92
CA LEU A 176 -24.52 -4.65 -2.15
C LEU A 176 -24.18 -3.25 -2.68
N ASP A 177 -24.36 -3.01 -3.99
CA ASP A 177 -24.25 -1.66 -4.55
C ASP A 177 -25.38 -0.76 -4.01
N GLU A 178 -26.61 -1.27 -4.00
CA GLU A 178 -27.75 -0.57 -3.38
C GLU A 178 -27.53 -0.37 -1.87
N ALA A 179 -27.02 -1.39 -1.17
CA ALA A 179 -26.72 -1.29 0.26
C ALA A 179 -25.65 -0.24 0.56
N LEU A 180 -24.62 -0.13 -0.28
CA LEU A 180 -23.57 0.88 -0.11
C LEU A 180 -24.16 2.28 -0.21
N VAL A 181 -24.97 2.55 -1.24
CA VAL A 181 -25.62 3.86 -1.42
C VAL A 181 -26.55 4.16 -0.25
N PHE A 182 -27.41 3.21 0.12
CA PHE A 182 -28.34 3.35 1.24
C PHE A 182 -27.60 3.64 2.55
N THR A 183 -26.59 2.84 2.89
CA THR A 183 -25.86 2.99 4.15
C THR A 183 -25.03 4.27 4.18
N ALA A 184 -24.29 4.59 3.12
CA ALA A 184 -23.48 5.80 3.05
C ALA A 184 -24.34 7.06 3.23
N THR A 185 -25.42 7.19 2.44
CA THR A 185 -26.31 8.37 2.49
C THR A 185 -26.91 8.58 3.88
N HIS A 186 -27.40 7.50 4.51
CA HIS A 186 -28.03 7.63 5.83
C HIS A 186 -27.01 7.84 6.93
N LEU A 187 -25.87 7.14 6.92
CA LEU A 187 -24.81 7.34 7.92
C LEU A 187 -24.28 8.78 7.87
N GLU A 188 -23.98 9.32 6.69
CA GLU A 188 -23.55 10.72 6.50
C GLU A 188 -24.57 11.70 7.11
N SER A 189 -25.86 11.48 6.87
CA SER A 189 -26.92 12.34 7.41
C SER A 189 -27.06 12.27 8.94
N MET A 190 -26.70 11.13 9.54
CA MET A 190 -26.89 10.87 10.97
C MET A 190 -25.71 11.29 11.83
N VAL A 191 -24.48 11.41 11.28
CA VAL A 191 -23.25 11.70 12.03
C VAL A 191 -23.42 12.84 13.04
N SER A 192 -24.06 13.94 12.62
CA SER A 192 -24.23 15.14 13.47
C SER A 192 -25.17 14.94 14.67
N CYS A 193 -25.99 13.88 14.66
CA CYS A 193 -26.94 13.52 15.70
C CYS A 193 -26.45 12.40 16.62
N LEU A 194 -25.30 11.77 16.32
CA LEU A 194 -24.73 10.68 17.10
C LEU A 194 -23.85 11.21 18.24
N SER A 195 -23.78 10.46 19.34
CA SER A 195 -22.83 10.73 20.42
C SER A 195 -21.53 9.93 20.23
N PRO A 196 -20.37 10.43 20.71
CA PRO A 196 -19.18 9.62 20.84
C PRO A 196 -19.43 8.39 21.74
N PRO A 197 -18.80 7.23 21.46
CA PRO A 197 -17.78 7.01 20.43
C PRO A 197 -18.36 6.69 19.04
N LEU A 198 -19.67 6.43 18.95
CA LEU A 198 -20.33 5.96 17.72
C LEU A 198 -20.25 6.98 16.58
N ALA A 199 -20.40 8.29 16.88
CA ALA A 199 -20.22 9.34 15.89
C ALA A 199 -18.84 9.27 15.22
N ARG A 200 -17.78 9.10 16.02
CA ARG A 200 -16.40 8.97 15.52
C ARG A 200 -16.20 7.70 14.70
N GLN A 201 -16.79 6.58 15.11
CA GLN A 201 -16.73 5.33 14.35
C GLN A 201 -17.36 5.48 12.96
N VAL A 202 -18.53 6.14 12.88
CA VAL A 202 -19.22 6.37 11.61
C VAL A 202 -18.43 7.32 10.72
N THR A 203 -17.96 8.46 11.26
CA THR A 203 -17.12 9.40 10.49
C THR A 203 -15.87 8.72 9.95
N HIS A 204 -15.17 7.96 10.79
CA HIS A 204 -13.95 7.25 10.40
C HIS A 204 -14.22 6.20 9.31
N ALA A 205 -15.29 5.40 9.43
CA ALA A 205 -15.64 4.40 8.43
C ALA A 205 -16.00 5.02 7.06
N LEU A 206 -16.73 6.15 7.06
CA LEU A 206 -17.07 6.88 5.83
C LEU A 206 -15.83 7.41 5.09
N GLU A 207 -14.79 7.79 5.84
CA GLU A 207 -13.51 8.20 5.26
C GLU A 207 -12.62 7.01 4.87
N MET A 208 -12.55 5.98 5.71
CA MET A 208 -11.65 4.84 5.60
C MET A 208 -12.36 3.55 6.02
N PRO A 209 -13.02 2.85 5.08
CA PRO A 209 -13.61 1.56 5.36
C PRO A 209 -12.56 0.54 5.78
N ILE A 210 -12.91 -0.41 6.66
CA ILE A 210 -12.01 -1.46 7.17
C ILE A 210 -11.31 -2.21 6.04
N ARG A 211 -12.01 -2.45 4.93
CA ARG A 211 -11.43 -3.18 3.79
C ARG A 211 -10.26 -2.43 3.15
N ARG A 212 -10.26 -1.11 3.19
CA ARG A 212 -9.26 -0.24 2.56
C ARG A 212 -8.19 0.27 3.54
N GLY A 213 -8.48 0.25 4.84
CA GLY A 213 -7.53 0.69 5.88
C GLY A 213 -6.34 -0.26 6.09
N LEU A 214 -5.23 0.30 6.59
CA LEU A 214 -4.03 -0.45 6.97
C LEU A 214 -4.16 -0.92 8.43
N THR A 215 -4.10 -2.22 8.66
CA THR A 215 -4.34 -2.87 9.97
C THR A 215 -3.66 -2.16 11.15
N ARG A 216 -2.40 -1.72 10.99
CA ARG A 216 -1.64 -1.05 12.06
C ARG A 216 -2.09 0.37 12.34
N LEU A 217 -2.44 1.14 11.31
CA LEU A 217 -3.00 2.48 11.49
C LEU A 217 -4.39 2.40 12.10
N GLU A 218 -5.23 1.52 11.55
CA GLU A 218 -6.59 1.29 12.03
C GLU A 218 -6.61 0.82 13.48
N ALA A 219 -5.68 -0.07 13.87
CA ALA A 219 -5.56 -0.49 15.27
C ALA A 219 -5.28 0.67 16.22
N ARG A 220 -4.45 1.63 15.80
CA ARG A 220 -4.12 2.80 16.62
C ARG A 220 -5.33 3.70 16.83
N GLU A 221 -6.10 3.97 15.77
CA GLU A 221 -7.35 4.72 15.89
C GLU A 221 -8.37 3.95 16.75
N TYR A 222 -8.47 2.63 16.52
CA TYR A 222 -9.39 1.75 17.24
C TYR A 222 -9.09 1.69 18.74
N PHE A 223 -7.82 1.72 19.16
CA PHE A 223 -7.47 1.82 20.58
C PHE A 223 -8.07 3.07 21.24
N SER A 224 -8.15 4.20 20.53
CA SER A 224 -8.72 5.43 21.07
C SER A 224 -10.24 5.33 21.24
N LEU A 225 -10.90 4.66 20.30
CA LEU A 225 -12.36 4.45 20.30
C LEU A 225 -12.78 3.41 21.36
N PHE A 226 -11.92 2.44 21.65
CA PHE A 226 -12.19 1.34 22.57
C PHE A 226 -11.96 1.69 24.05
N GLN A 227 -11.31 2.81 24.38
CA GLN A 227 -11.12 3.23 25.79
C GLN A 227 -12.45 3.43 26.55
N GLU A 228 -13.55 3.65 25.82
CA GLU A 228 -14.88 3.85 26.36
C GLU A 228 -15.68 2.53 26.51
N ASP A 229 -15.20 1.42 25.93
CA ASP A 229 -15.81 0.10 26.02
C ASP A 229 -15.07 -0.79 27.05
N THR A 230 -15.81 -1.40 27.96
CA THR A 230 -15.25 -2.28 29.00
C THR A 230 -15.26 -3.75 28.62
N SER A 231 -15.85 -4.12 27.49
CA SER A 231 -15.77 -5.46 26.93
C SER A 231 -14.32 -5.74 26.48
N HIS A 232 -13.84 -6.98 26.60
CA HIS A 232 -12.54 -7.40 26.06
C HIS A 232 -11.27 -6.62 26.52
N LYS A 233 -11.22 -6.10 27.76
CA LYS A 233 -10.05 -5.39 28.32
C LYS A 233 -8.73 -6.16 28.20
N GLU A 234 -8.79 -7.48 28.28
CA GLU A 234 -7.65 -8.37 28.06
C GLU A 234 -7.05 -8.20 26.66
N VAL A 235 -7.90 -8.11 25.63
CA VAL A 235 -7.48 -7.95 24.23
C VAL A 235 -6.86 -6.57 24.04
N LEU A 236 -7.46 -5.51 24.59
CA LEU A 236 -6.88 -4.16 24.53
C LEU A 236 -5.50 -4.11 25.20
N SER A 237 -5.37 -4.68 26.40
CA SER A 237 -4.10 -4.71 27.13
C SER A 237 -3.03 -5.48 26.37
N PHE A 238 -3.40 -6.63 25.78
CA PHE A 238 -2.53 -7.40 24.92
C PHE A 238 -2.08 -6.59 23.70
N ALA A 239 -3.04 -6.00 22.99
CA ALA A 239 -2.80 -5.31 21.73
C ALA A 239 -1.92 -4.07 21.89
N LYS A 240 -2.09 -3.29 22.97
CA LYS A 240 -1.20 -2.14 23.27
C LYS A 240 0.24 -2.58 23.50
N LEU A 241 0.45 -3.66 24.26
CA LEU A 241 1.79 -4.17 24.54
C LEU A 241 2.44 -4.77 23.29
N ASP A 242 1.68 -5.54 22.52
CA ASP A 242 2.12 -6.10 21.23
C ASP A 242 2.47 -5.00 20.23
N PHE A 243 1.63 -3.96 20.13
CA PHE A 243 1.87 -2.80 19.27
C PHE A 243 3.22 -2.16 19.56
N ASN A 244 3.52 -1.90 20.84
CA ASN A 244 4.76 -1.26 21.26
C ASN A 244 5.97 -2.20 21.09
N LEU A 245 5.78 -3.52 21.24
CA LEU A 245 6.83 -4.51 21.00
C LEU A 245 7.23 -4.55 19.52
N LEU A 246 6.24 -4.62 18.63
CA LEU A 246 6.47 -4.56 17.19
C LEU A 246 7.05 -3.22 16.75
N GLN A 247 6.58 -2.11 17.31
CA GLN A 247 7.14 -0.79 17.01
C GLN A 247 8.66 -0.74 17.27
N LYS A 248 9.16 -1.39 18.33
CA LYS A 248 10.61 -1.46 18.59
C LYS A 248 11.37 -2.25 17.51
N LEU A 249 10.79 -3.33 17.00
CA LEU A 249 11.34 -4.08 15.87
C LEU A 249 11.40 -3.18 14.63
N HIS A 250 10.30 -2.50 14.31
CA HIS A 250 10.22 -1.62 13.14
C HIS A 250 11.15 -0.40 13.27
N GLN A 251 11.34 0.15 14.48
CA GLN A 251 12.31 1.19 14.78
C GLN A 251 13.76 0.75 14.53
N LYS A 252 14.09 -0.51 14.87
CA LYS A 252 15.40 -1.08 14.57
C LYS A 252 15.59 -1.27 13.06
N GLU A 253 14.59 -1.79 12.37
CA GLU A 253 14.61 -1.98 10.92
C GLU A 253 14.76 -0.64 10.17
N ILE A 254 13.98 0.38 10.52
CA ILE A 254 14.08 1.69 9.86
C ILE A 254 15.41 2.37 10.16
N ALA A 255 15.98 2.21 11.36
CA ALA A 255 17.31 2.74 11.65
C ALA A 255 18.38 2.11 10.73
N ASP A 256 18.35 0.79 10.55
CA ASP A 256 19.23 0.09 9.62
C ASP A 256 19.04 0.55 8.16
N ILE A 257 17.79 0.80 7.75
CA ILE A 257 17.46 1.33 6.42
C ILE A 257 17.94 2.77 6.25
N THR A 258 17.73 3.64 7.23
CA THR A 258 18.21 5.03 7.20
C THR A 258 19.73 5.07 7.14
N ARG A 259 20.44 4.18 7.87
CA ARG A 259 21.89 4.05 7.77
C ARG A 259 22.32 3.62 6.36
N TRP A 260 21.71 2.57 5.81
CA TRP A 260 21.99 2.12 4.45
C TRP A 260 21.82 3.25 3.43
N TRP A 261 20.73 4.02 3.52
CA TRP A 261 20.46 5.15 2.62
C TRP A 261 21.51 6.26 2.74
N LYS A 262 21.97 6.53 3.97
CA LYS A 262 23.03 7.50 4.25
C LYS A 262 24.39 7.03 3.73
N ASP A 263 24.71 5.74 3.86
CA ASP A 263 25.98 5.17 3.41
C ASP A 263 26.12 5.20 1.88
N ILE A 264 25.04 4.94 1.14
CA ILE A 264 25.05 5.06 -0.32
C ILE A 264 25.05 6.53 -0.78
N ASP A 265 24.56 7.44 0.06
CA ASP A 265 24.65 8.90 -0.10
C ASP A 265 24.08 9.39 -1.45
N LEU A 266 23.00 8.76 -1.92
CA LEU A 266 22.38 9.07 -3.21
C LEU A 266 21.73 10.46 -3.21
N ALA A 267 21.02 10.83 -2.15
CA ALA A 267 20.34 12.14 -2.06
C ALA A 267 21.30 13.33 -2.25
N ARG A 268 22.55 13.22 -1.77
CA ARG A 268 23.57 14.25 -1.97
C ARG A 268 24.20 14.17 -3.37
N LYS A 269 24.45 12.96 -3.88
CA LYS A 269 25.09 12.73 -5.19
C LYS A 269 24.14 13.05 -6.35
N LEU A 270 22.83 12.93 -6.13
CA LEU A 270 21.75 13.12 -7.09
C LEU A 270 20.70 14.07 -6.49
N PRO A 271 20.97 15.38 -6.41
CA PRO A 271 20.13 16.34 -5.66
C PRO A 271 18.74 16.57 -6.27
N PHE A 272 18.45 15.99 -7.44
CA PHE A 272 17.17 16.08 -8.13
C PHE A 272 16.20 14.95 -7.73
N ILE A 273 16.62 13.96 -6.94
CA ILE A 273 15.76 12.85 -6.51
C ILE A 273 15.00 13.20 -5.24
N ARG A 274 13.84 12.58 -5.06
CA ARG A 274 13.07 12.60 -3.82
C ARG A 274 13.83 11.83 -2.73
N ASP A 275 14.14 12.52 -1.63
CA ASP A 275 14.69 11.90 -0.42
C ASP A 275 13.55 11.44 0.50
N ARG A 276 13.09 10.20 0.29
CA ARG A 276 11.85 9.64 0.88
C ARG A 276 11.99 8.22 1.44
N VAL A 277 13.19 7.85 1.89
CA VAL A 277 13.44 6.47 2.39
C VAL A 277 12.54 6.08 3.58
N VAL A 278 12.15 7.06 4.41
CA VAL A 278 11.25 6.82 5.55
C VAL A 278 9.83 6.54 5.07
N GLU A 279 9.34 7.32 4.12
CA GLU A 279 8.04 7.13 3.49
C GLU A 279 7.98 5.81 2.71
N CYS A 280 9.06 5.44 2.01
CA CYS A 280 9.23 4.12 1.41
C CYS A 280 9.11 2.99 2.45
N TYR A 281 9.78 3.12 3.60
CA TYR A 281 9.68 2.11 4.66
C TYR A 281 8.25 2.03 5.22
N PHE A 282 7.59 3.16 5.44
CA PHE A 282 6.19 3.21 5.86
C PHE A 282 5.25 2.52 4.86
N TRP A 283 5.46 2.76 3.56
CA TRP A 283 4.71 2.10 2.49
C TRP A 283 4.80 0.58 2.62
N ILE A 284 6.01 0.07 2.80
CA ILE A 284 6.28 -1.37 2.90
C ILE A 284 5.78 -1.95 4.23
N LEU A 285 5.83 -1.19 5.31
CA LEU A 285 5.25 -1.58 6.60
C LEU A 285 3.73 -1.81 6.49
N GLY A 286 3.06 -1.09 5.59
CA GLY A 286 1.66 -1.33 5.25
C GLY A 286 1.41 -2.65 4.52
N VAL A 287 2.40 -3.21 3.82
CA VAL A 287 2.29 -4.48 3.09
C VAL A 287 2.32 -5.68 4.04
N TYR A 288 3.22 -5.65 5.02
CA TYR A 288 3.30 -6.62 6.13
C TYR A 288 4.02 -6.02 7.33
N PHE A 289 3.45 -6.16 8.50
CA PHE A 289 3.97 -5.61 9.76
C PHE A 289 4.44 -6.70 10.73
N GLU A 290 4.09 -7.95 10.45
CA GLU A 290 4.33 -9.12 11.29
C GLU A 290 5.84 -9.41 11.38
N PRO A 291 6.35 -9.89 12.53
CA PRO A 291 7.79 -9.97 12.78
C PRO A 291 8.52 -10.90 11.81
N GLU A 292 7.90 -11.99 11.36
CA GLU A 292 8.44 -12.97 10.42
C GLU A 292 8.81 -12.36 9.05
N TYR A 293 8.16 -11.27 8.65
CA TYR A 293 8.42 -10.61 7.36
C TYR A 293 9.53 -9.54 7.42
N SER A 294 10.37 -9.54 8.45
CA SER A 294 11.45 -8.55 8.63
C SER A 294 12.41 -8.50 7.43
N LEU A 295 12.84 -9.66 6.93
CA LEU A 295 13.72 -9.72 5.75
C LEU A 295 13.02 -9.18 4.51
N ALA A 296 11.77 -9.60 4.27
CA ALA A 296 10.94 -9.11 3.18
C ALA A 296 10.79 -7.59 3.23
N ARG A 297 10.56 -6.99 4.41
CA ARG A 297 10.39 -5.53 4.54
C ARG A 297 11.65 -4.82 4.13
N ARG A 298 12.80 -5.26 4.66
CA ARG A 298 14.09 -4.63 4.35
C ARG A 298 14.42 -4.70 2.87
N ILE A 299 14.16 -5.84 2.23
CA ILE A 299 14.37 -6.03 0.78
C ILE A 299 13.44 -5.11 -0.01
N LEU A 300 12.14 -5.18 0.26
CA LEU A 300 11.14 -4.44 -0.51
C LEU A 300 11.32 -2.93 -0.31
N THR A 301 11.69 -2.45 0.88
CA THR A 301 12.00 -1.03 1.13
C THR A 301 13.18 -0.55 0.30
N LYS A 302 14.27 -1.32 0.21
CA LYS A 302 15.40 -0.95 -0.64
C LYS A 302 15.00 -0.90 -2.12
N VAL A 303 14.19 -1.85 -2.57
CA VAL A 303 13.74 -1.91 -3.96
C VAL A 303 12.79 -0.76 -4.30
N ILE A 304 11.78 -0.44 -3.48
CA ILE A 304 10.89 0.72 -3.73
C ILE A 304 11.67 2.03 -3.73
N THR A 305 12.66 2.18 -2.83
CA THR A 305 13.54 3.36 -2.85
C THR A 305 14.31 3.44 -4.16
N MET A 306 14.90 2.33 -4.64
CA MET A 306 15.58 2.33 -5.94
C MET A 306 14.63 2.59 -7.12
N ILE A 307 13.39 2.09 -7.08
CA ILE A 307 12.36 2.41 -8.08
C ILE A 307 12.11 3.92 -8.11
N SER A 308 11.93 4.56 -6.95
CA SER A 308 11.77 6.02 -6.89
C SER A 308 12.98 6.79 -7.43
N VAL A 309 14.21 6.31 -7.17
CA VAL A 309 15.41 6.93 -7.77
C VAL A 309 15.41 6.79 -9.29
N MET A 310 15.00 5.63 -9.82
CA MET A 310 14.88 5.46 -11.27
C MET A 310 13.81 6.39 -11.82
N ASP A 311 12.64 6.46 -11.19
CA ASP A 311 11.53 7.34 -11.58
C ASP A 311 12.01 8.80 -11.76
N ASP A 312 12.69 9.36 -10.75
CA ASP A 312 13.23 10.72 -10.82
C ASP A 312 14.30 10.91 -11.92
N ILE A 313 15.08 9.86 -12.22
CA ILE A 313 16.05 9.90 -13.33
C ILE A 313 15.32 9.98 -14.67
N TYR A 314 14.26 9.19 -14.87
CA TYR A 314 13.52 9.13 -16.13
C TYR A 314 12.60 10.35 -16.33
N ASP A 315 11.97 10.82 -15.26
CA ASP A 315 10.92 11.84 -15.34
C ASP A 315 11.46 13.28 -15.18
N VAL A 316 12.51 13.48 -14.38
CA VAL A 316 13.00 14.83 -14.02
C VAL A 316 14.30 15.19 -14.73
N TYR A 317 15.29 14.31 -14.74
CA TYR A 317 16.69 14.76 -14.95
C TYR A 317 17.39 14.24 -16.20
N GLY A 318 17.14 12.99 -16.61
CA GLY A 318 17.82 12.36 -17.74
C GLY A 318 17.38 12.93 -19.09
N THR A 319 18.33 13.09 -20.02
CA THR A 319 17.95 13.36 -21.41
C THR A 319 17.54 12.05 -22.09
N PHE A 320 16.72 12.15 -23.15
CA PHE A 320 16.25 10.96 -23.87
C PHE A 320 17.38 10.03 -24.33
N GLU A 321 18.49 10.57 -24.83
CA GLU A 321 19.66 9.80 -25.25
C GLU A 321 20.37 9.11 -24.07
N GLU A 322 20.47 9.79 -22.92
CA GLU A 322 21.03 9.19 -21.71
C GLU A 322 20.15 8.05 -21.19
N LEU A 323 18.82 8.26 -21.17
CA LEU A 323 17.84 7.26 -20.75
C LEU A 323 17.84 6.04 -21.66
N GLU A 324 18.09 6.19 -22.96
CA GLU A 324 18.22 5.04 -23.86
C GLU A 324 19.39 4.13 -23.47
N VAL A 325 20.56 4.72 -23.20
CA VAL A 325 21.76 3.96 -22.79
C VAL A 325 21.58 3.38 -21.39
N PHE A 326 20.95 4.12 -20.48
CA PHE A 326 20.64 3.65 -19.13
C PHE A 326 19.71 2.45 -19.11
N THR A 327 18.64 2.51 -19.90
CA THR A 327 17.69 1.40 -20.11
C THR A 327 18.43 0.16 -20.58
N LYS A 328 19.26 0.28 -21.63
CA LYS A 328 20.06 -0.83 -22.17
C LYS A 328 21.03 -1.41 -21.13
N ALA A 329 21.64 -0.58 -20.28
CA ALA A 329 22.53 -1.03 -19.22
C ALA A 329 21.79 -1.84 -18.14
N ILE A 330 20.59 -1.41 -17.75
CA ILE A 330 19.74 -2.13 -16.78
C ILE A 330 19.24 -3.44 -17.37
N GLU A 331 18.81 -3.46 -18.64
CA GLU A 331 18.42 -4.69 -19.31
C GLU A 331 19.54 -5.73 -19.36
N ARG A 332 20.77 -5.27 -19.61
CA ARG A 332 21.96 -6.12 -19.61
C ARG A 332 22.31 -6.64 -18.22
N TRP A 333 22.04 -5.85 -17.17
CA TRP A 333 22.29 -6.21 -15.77
C TRP A 333 23.74 -6.65 -15.48
N ASP A 334 24.71 -5.89 -15.99
CA ASP A 334 26.14 -6.24 -15.97
C ASP A 334 26.96 -4.99 -15.61
N ILE A 335 27.76 -5.06 -14.56
CA ILE A 335 28.58 -3.94 -14.07
C ILE A 335 29.49 -3.36 -15.15
N SER A 336 29.91 -4.14 -16.16
CA SER A 336 30.73 -3.65 -17.27
C SER A 336 30.02 -2.61 -18.14
N ALA A 337 28.68 -2.55 -18.13
CA ALA A 337 27.90 -1.52 -18.82
C ALA A 337 28.08 -0.11 -18.21
N ILE A 338 28.57 -0.02 -16.97
CA ILE A 338 28.73 1.26 -16.25
C ILE A 338 29.61 2.27 -16.97
N HIS A 339 30.56 1.82 -17.79
CA HIS A 339 31.47 2.69 -18.53
C HIS A 339 30.79 3.49 -19.64
N GLN A 340 29.59 3.08 -20.07
CA GLN A 340 28.80 3.73 -21.12
C GLN A 340 27.89 4.82 -20.57
N LEU A 341 27.72 4.89 -19.25
CA LEU A 341 26.78 5.80 -18.60
C LEU A 341 27.42 7.17 -18.27
N PRO A 342 26.63 8.25 -18.24
CA PRO A 342 27.02 9.52 -17.62
C PRO A 342 27.40 9.33 -16.13
N GLU A 343 28.30 10.16 -15.61
CA GLU A 343 28.83 10.01 -14.24
C GLU A 343 27.75 9.91 -13.15
N TYR A 344 26.68 10.69 -13.24
CA TYR A 344 25.60 10.64 -12.24
C TYR A 344 24.81 9.31 -12.30
N MET A 345 24.52 8.81 -13.51
CA MET A 345 23.82 7.52 -13.69
C MET A 345 24.66 6.34 -13.21
N LYS A 346 26.01 6.43 -13.28
CA LYS A 346 26.89 5.38 -12.73
C LYS A 346 26.64 5.16 -11.24
N VAL A 347 26.36 6.23 -10.50
CA VAL A 347 26.09 6.16 -9.06
C VAL A 347 24.81 5.37 -8.81
N ALA A 348 23.72 5.70 -9.51
CA ALA A 348 22.44 5.03 -9.39
C ALA A 348 22.50 3.57 -9.88
N TYR A 349 23.18 3.32 -11.00
CA TYR A 349 23.36 1.98 -11.57
C TYR A 349 24.11 1.04 -10.62
N ARG A 350 25.21 1.52 -10.03
CA ARG A 350 25.98 0.74 -9.07
C ARG A 350 25.15 0.44 -7.82
N ALA A 351 24.46 1.44 -7.27
CA ALA A 351 23.60 1.24 -6.12
C ALA A 351 22.49 0.20 -6.39
N LEU A 352 21.88 0.22 -7.59
CA LEU A 352 20.90 -0.77 -8.01
C LEU A 352 21.51 -2.19 -8.01
N LEU A 353 22.66 -2.38 -8.66
CA LEU A 353 23.32 -3.69 -8.72
C LEU A 353 23.72 -4.18 -7.33
N ASP A 354 24.28 -3.30 -6.49
CA ASP A 354 24.71 -3.62 -5.13
C ASP A 354 23.53 -4.09 -4.26
N VAL A 355 22.35 -3.43 -4.37
CA VAL A 355 21.13 -3.85 -3.66
C VAL A 355 20.74 -5.28 -4.06
N TYR A 356 20.73 -5.61 -5.35
CA TYR A 356 20.36 -6.94 -5.81
C TYR A 356 21.40 -8.01 -5.49
N SER A 357 22.69 -7.66 -5.49
CA SER A 357 23.76 -8.54 -5.01
C SER A 357 23.61 -8.83 -3.52
N GLU A 358 23.30 -7.83 -2.69
CA GLU A 358 23.03 -8.04 -1.26
C GLU A 358 21.81 -8.97 -1.03
N ILE A 359 20.76 -8.82 -1.85
CA ILE A 359 19.59 -9.70 -1.78
C ILE A 359 19.98 -11.14 -2.13
N ASP A 360 20.75 -11.35 -3.20
CA ASP A 360 21.22 -12.66 -3.63
C ASP A 360 22.07 -13.35 -2.55
N GLU A 361 23.01 -12.61 -1.96
CA GLU A 361 23.84 -13.08 -0.84
C GLU A 361 23.00 -13.48 0.39
N LYS A 362 21.97 -12.71 0.72
CA LYS A 362 21.09 -13.00 1.86
C LYS A 362 20.16 -14.19 1.65
N LEU A 363 19.72 -14.40 0.41
CA LEU A 363 18.78 -15.47 0.10
C LEU A 363 19.46 -16.82 -0.10
N GLY A 364 20.71 -16.82 -0.58
CA GLY A 364 21.48 -18.02 -0.87
C GLY A 364 21.05 -18.73 -2.16
N GLU A 365 21.83 -19.73 -2.59
CA GLU A 365 21.64 -20.41 -3.88
C GLU A 365 20.24 -21.04 -4.03
N GLU A 366 19.69 -21.60 -2.95
CA GLU A 366 18.39 -22.30 -2.92
C GLU A 366 17.21 -21.38 -3.27
N ARG A 367 17.34 -20.07 -3.06
CA ARG A 367 16.31 -19.06 -3.34
C ARG A 367 16.73 -18.03 -4.39
N SER A 368 17.77 -18.35 -5.17
CA SER A 368 18.26 -17.49 -6.26
C SER A 368 17.20 -17.16 -7.32
N TYR A 369 16.20 -18.04 -7.51
CA TYR A 369 15.08 -17.77 -8.41
C TYR A 369 14.21 -16.58 -7.96
N HIS A 370 14.10 -16.29 -6.65
CA HIS A 370 13.39 -15.11 -6.15
C HIS A 370 14.01 -13.83 -6.73
N VAL A 371 15.35 -13.75 -6.69
CA VAL A 371 16.12 -12.60 -7.21
C VAL A 371 16.04 -12.53 -8.72
N ARG A 372 15.97 -13.67 -9.42
CA ARG A 372 15.74 -13.72 -10.87
C ARG A 372 14.44 -13.01 -11.24
N TYR A 373 13.31 -13.33 -10.60
CA TYR A 373 12.03 -12.66 -10.86
C TYR A 373 12.07 -11.16 -10.51
N ALA A 374 12.68 -10.81 -9.38
CA ALA A 374 12.84 -9.43 -8.95
C ALA A 374 13.68 -8.59 -9.93
N ARG A 375 14.71 -9.17 -10.55
CA ARG A 375 15.54 -8.51 -11.57
C ARG A 375 14.75 -8.31 -12.86
N GLU A 376 14.07 -9.35 -13.33
CA GLU A 376 13.30 -9.28 -14.58
C GLU A 376 12.12 -8.31 -14.50
N VAL A 377 11.47 -8.19 -13.33
CA VAL A 377 10.42 -7.18 -13.16
C VAL A 377 10.98 -5.76 -13.06
N MET A 378 12.16 -5.55 -12.48
CA MET A 378 12.83 -4.23 -12.51
C MET A 378 13.20 -3.81 -13.93
N LYS A 379 13.63 -4.74 -14.78
CA LYS A 379 13.83 -4.45 -16.21
C LYS A 379 12.52 -4.06 -16.89
N ARG A 380 11.43 -4.74 -16.57
CA ARG A 380 10.08 -4.40 -17.07
C ARG A 380 9.66 -3.00 -16.62
N GLN A 381 9.90 -2.65 -15.36
CA GLN A 381 9.63 -1.33 -14.79
C GLN A 381 10.34 -0.22 -15.58
N VAL A 382 11.65 -0.36 -15.77
CA VAL A 382 12.48 0.62 -16.47
C VAL A 382 12.11 0.76 -17.95
N ARG A 383 11.64 -0.32 -18.61
CA ARG A 383 11.05 -0.20 -19.95
C ARG A 383 9.80 0.67 -19.97
N GLY A 384 8.95 0.54 -18.94
CA GLY A 384 7.76 1.36 -18.77
C GLY A 384 8.11 2.84 -18.68
N TYR A 385 9.07 3.19 -17.81
CA TYR A 385 9.59 4.56 -17.70
C TYR A 385 10.20 5.08 -19.01
N PHE A 386 10.93 4.23 -19.74
CA PHE A 386 11.52 4.63 -21.00
C PHE A 386 10.47 4.91 -22.09
N GLU A 387 9.36 4.16 -22.13
CA GLU A 387 8.27 4.42 -23.08
C GLU A 387 7.55 5.75 -22.77
N GLU A 388 7.36 6.09 -21.49
CA GLU A 388 6.88 7.42 -21.08
C GLU A 388 7.83 8.54 -21.52
N ALA A 389 9.13 8.40 -21.23
CA ALA A 389 10.14 9.37 -21.65
C ALA A 389 10.17 9.54 -23.19
N LYS A 390 9.90 8.47 -23.93
CA LYS A 390 9.77 8.49 -25.39
C LYS A 390 8.54 9.28 -25.86
N TRP A 391 7.38 9.09 -25.22
CA TRP A 391 6.18 9.90 -25.52
C TRP A 391 6.43 11.37 -25.24
N PHE A 392 7.07 11.70 -24.10
CA PHE A 392 7.45 13.08 -23.77
C PHE A 392 8.36 13.69 -24.84
N HIS A 393 9.44 12.99 -25.19
CA HIS A 393 10.41 13.45 -26.18
C HIS A 393 9.77 13.68 -27.56
N GLN A 394 8.85 12.81 -27.97
CA GLN A 394 8.14 12.90 -29.24
C GLN A 394 6.96 13.87 -29.22
N LYS A 395 6.64 14.47 -28.06
CA LYS A 395 5.42 15.28 -27.84
C LYS A 395 4.17 14.53 -28.28
N HIS A 396 4.15 13.22 -28.02
CA HIS A 396 3.05 12.35 -28.37
C HIS A 396 2.11 12.21 -27.19
N THR A 397 0.82 12.49 -27.43
CA THR A 397 -0.25 12.15 -26.50
C THR A 397 -0.82 10.79 -26.94
N PRO A 398 -0.61 9.71 -26.16
CA PRO A 398 -1.17 8.40 -26.48
C PRO A 398 -2.70 8.40 -26.32
N THR A 399 -3.36 7.38 -26.87
CA THR A 399 -4.74 7.06 -26.46
C THR A 399 -4.77 6.59 -25.01
N LEU A 400 -5.92 6.67 -24.34
CA LEU A 400 -6.08 6.18 -22.97
C LEU A 400 -5.73 4.69 -22.84
N ASP A 401 -6.10 3.86 -23.83
CA ASP A 401 -5.79 2.43 -23.81
C ASP A 401 -4.28 2.17 -23.95
N GLU A 402 -3.60 2.89 -24.85
CA GLU A 402 -2.14 2.84 -24.99
C GLU A 402 -1.44 3.34 -23.73
N TYR A 403 -1.92 4.45 -23.16
CA TYR A 403 -1.43 5.01 -21.90
C TYR A 403 -1.55 3.97 -20.80
N MET A 404 -2.75 3.42 -20.56
CA MET A 404 -2.98 2.48 -19.45
C MET A 404 -2.17 1.20 -19.59
N HIS A 405 -1.94 0.71 -20.82
CA HIS A 405 -1.09 -0.46 -21.04
C HIS A 405 0.34 -0.27 -20.51
N ASN A 406 0.91 0.93 -20.68
CA ASN A 406 2.23 1.26 -20.12
C ASN A 406 2.15 1.77 -18.68
N GLY A 407 1.15 2.58 -18.35
CA GLY A 407 0.93 3.25 -17.08
C GLY A 407 0.78 2.27 -15.91
N VAL A 408 0.15 1.11 -16.13
CA VAL A 408 0.11 0.06 -15.10
C VAL A 408 1.48 -0.53 -14.83
N ILE A 409 2.37 -0.58 -15.83
CA ILE A 409 3.75 -1.04 -15.65
C ILE A 409 4.56 0.04 -14.94
N SER A 410 4.56 1.28 -15.44
CA SER A 410 5.33 2.39 -14.87
C SER A 410 4.87 2.80 -13.46
N SER A 411 3.64 2.45 -13.04
CA SER A 411 3.17 2.64 -11.66
C SER A 411 4.05 2.01 -10.57
N GLY A 412 4.95 1.08 -10.91
CA GLY A 412 5.78 0.37 -9.93
C GLY A 412 5.09 -0.81 -9.27
N TYR A 413 3.76 -0.89 -9.33
CA TYR A 413 2.98 -1.87 -8.57
C TYR A 413 3.20 -3.33 -8.98
N PRO A 414 3.35 -3.68 -10.27
CA PRO A 414 3.78 -5.02 -10.64
C PRO A 414 5.15 -5.38 -10.07
N ALA A 415 6.12 -4.45 -10.10
CA ALA A 415 7.46 -4.64 -9.55
C ALA A 415 7.44 -4.81 -8.03
N LEU A 416 6.68 -3.98 -7.31
CA LEU A 416 6.52 -4.08 -5.86
C LEU A 416 5.82 -5.38 -5.46
N THR A 417 4.79 -5.79 -6.20
CA THR A 417 4.05 -7.02 -5.93
C THR A 417 4.96 -8.24 -6.02
N ILE A 418 5.68 -8.39 -7.13
CA ILE A 418 6.59 -9.52 -7.36
C ILE A 418 7.74 -9.49 -6.34
N THR A 419 8.30 -8.30 -6.06
CA THR A 419 9.38 -8.15 -5.09
C THR A 419 8.91 -8.43 -3.66
N SER A 420 7.63 -8.21 -3.34
CA SER A 420 7.10 -8.43 -2.00
C SER A 420 7.22 -9.88 -1.51
N PHE A 421 7.33 -10.84 -2.44
CA PHE A 421 7.50 -12.26 -2.14
C PHE A 421 8.96 -12.66 -1.89
N VAL A 422 9.92 -11.83 -2.34
CA VAL A 422 11.35 -12.20 -2.43
C VAL A 422 11.94 -12.56 -1.07
N GLY A 423 11.64 -11.79 -0.03
CA GLY A 423 12.13 -12.05 1.32
C GLY A 423 11.21 -12.88 2.20
N MET A 424 10.11 -13.41 1.66
CA MET A 424 9.22 -14.33 2.37
C MET A 424 9.81 -15.75 2.33
N GLU A 425 9.63 -16.50 3.41
CA GLU A 425 10.01 -17.92 3.48
C GLU A 425 8.97 -18.79 2.76
N ASP A 426 9.41 -19.96 2.26
CA ASP A 426 8.55 -21.00 1.69
C ASP A 426 7.60 -20.57 0.55
N VAL A 427 8.00 -19.59 -0.26
CA VAL A 427 7.25 -19.20 -1.47
C VAL A 427 7.58 -20.16 -2.61
N PRO A 428 6.61 -20.93 -3.16
CA PRO A 428 6.88 -21.82 -4.28
C PRO A 428 7.21 -21.06 -5.57
N GLU A 429 8.06 -21.61 -6.43
CA GLU A 429 8.42 -21.00 -7.71
C GLU A 429 7.19 -20.79 -8.61
N GLU A 430 6.20 -21.69 -8.56
CA GLU A 430 4.94 -21.58 -9.30
C GLU A 430 4.15 -20.32 -8.89
N SER A 431 4.31 -19.85 -7.64
CA SER A 431 3.72 -18.59 -7.20
C SER A 431 4.38 -17.39 -7.86
N PHE A 432 5.71 -17.45 -8.08
CA PHE A 432 6.44 -16.44 -8.84
C PHE A 432 6.09 -16.47 -10.34
N GLU A 433 5.93 -17.66 -10.92
CA GLU A 433 5.45 -17.80 -12.30
C GLU A 433 4.07 -17.18 -12.50
N TRP A 434 3.15 -17.49 -11.58
CA TRP A 434 1.79 -16.96 -11.61
C TRP A 434 1.77 -15.43 -11.47
N VAL A 435 2.46 -14.86 -10.48
CA VAL A 435 2.48 -13.40 -10.27
C VAL A 435 3.18 -12.69 -11.45
N PHE A 436 4.21 -13.30 -12.05
CA PHE A 436 4.95 -12.72 -13.17
C PHE A 436 4.16 -12.70 -14.49
N SER A 437 3.18 -13.60 -14.64
CA SER A 437 2.24 -13.61 -15.78
C SER A 437 1.21 -12.49 -15.73
N ASN A 438 1.27 -11.61 -14.72
CA ASN A 438 0.39 -10.45 -14.53
C ASN A 438 -1.12 -10.81 -14.47
N PRO A 439 -1.55 -11.61 -13.49
CA PRO A 439 -2.95 -11.97 -13.30
C PRO A 439 -3.81 -10.76 -12.97
N LYS A 440 -5.13 -10.91 -13.14
CA LYS A 440 -6.13 -9.85 -12.99
C LYS A 440 -6.05 -9.08 -11.67
N VAL A 441 -5.68 -9.73 -10.57
CA VAL A 441 -5.52 -9.05 -9.26
C VAL A 441 -4.37 -8.03 -9.27
N ILE A 442 -3.28 -8.32 -9.98
CA ILE A 442 -2.14 -7.40 -10.11
C ILE A 442 -2.50 -6.28 -11.06
N GLU A 443 -3.12 -6.61 -12.19
CA GLU A 443 -3.61 -5.63 -13.14
C GLU A 443 -4.58 -4.65 -12.46
N ALA A 444 -5.55 -5.15 -11.69
CA ALA A 444 -6.47 -4.33 -10.92
C ALA A 444 -5.76 -3.46 -9.87
N SER A 445 -4.80 -4.03 -9.13
CA SER A 445 -4.00 -3.29 -8.15
C SER A 445 -3.18 -2.17 -8.80
N ALA A 446 -2.57 -2.44 -9.96
CA ALA A 446 -1.79 -1.47 -10.73
C ALA A 446 -2.66 -0.40 -11.39
N VAL A 447 -3.87 -0.74 -11.86
CA VAL A 447 -4.86 0.25 -12.32
C VAL A 447 -5.26 1.18 -11.18
N VAL A 448 -5.53 0.63 -9.98
CA VAL A 448 -5.84 1.46 -8.81
C VAL A 448 -4.67 2.38 -8.46
N ALA A 449 -3.43 1.89 -8.53
CA ALA A 449 -2.23 2.69 -8.30
C ALA A 449 -2.10 3.85 -9.30
N ARG A 450 -2.08 3.53 -10.60
CA ARG A 450 -1.92 4.50 -11.68
C ARG A 450 -2.99 5.57 -11.64
N LEU A 451 -4.26 5.17 -11.53
CA LEU A 451 -5.36 6.13 -11.56
C LEU A 451 -5.44 7.02 -10.32
N LEU A 452 -5.12 6.51 -9.12
CA LEU A 452 -5.06 7.36 -7.94
C LEU A 452 -3.92 8.36 -8.03
N ASP A 453 -2.74 7.93 -8.49
CA ASP A 453 -1.60 8.82 -8.73
C ASP A 453 -1.96 9.91 -9.76
N ASP A 454 -2.53 9.53 -10.91
CA ASP A 454 -2.95 10.49 -11.95
C ASP A 454 -3.95 11.52 -11.45
N ILE A 455 -4.92 11.13 -10.62
CA ILE A 455 -5.94 12.07 -10.10
C ILE A 455 -5.28 13.20 -9.28
N PHE A 456 -4.15 12.95 -8.61
CA PHE A 456 -3.52 13.90 -7.69
C PHE A 456 -2.22 14.53 -8.22
N GLU A 457 -1.62 14.03 -9.30
CA GLU A 457 -0.37 14.55 -9.89
C GLU A 457 -0.54 15.53 -11.08
N GLN A 458 -1.73 16.13 -11.27
CA GLN A 458 -2.08 16.94 -12.47
C GLN A 458 -1.23 18.19 -12.77
N GLN A 459 -0.36 18.66 -11.86
CA GLN A 459 0.24 20.01 -11.96
C GLN A 459 1.68 20.08 -12.49
N ARG A 460 2.31 18.97 -12.88
CA ARG A 460 3.78 18.98 -13.14
C ARG A 460 4.23 19.16 -14.60
N GLY A 461 3.33 19.22 -15.60
CA GLY A 461 3.72 19.54 -16.99
C GLY A 461 4.62 18.50 -17.68
N HIS A 462 4.50 17.22 -17.30
CA HIS A 462 5.23 16.06 -17.85
C HIS A 462 4.50 15.44 -19.07
N VAL A 463 4.73 14.14 -19.32
CA VAL A 463 3.92 13.30 -20.22
C VAL A 463 2.43 13.51 -19.95
N ALA A 464 1.61 13.42 -21.00
CA ALA A 464 0.16 13.49 -20.85
C ALA A 464 -0.33 12.46 -19.84
N SER A 465 -0.91 12.93 -18.72
CA SER A 465 -1.49 12.05 -17.70
C SER A 465 -2.68 11.26 -18.24
N ALA A 466 -3.16 10.24 -17.51
CA ALA A 466 -4.39 9.55 -17.89
C ALA A 466 -5.56 10.53 -18.08
N VAL A 467 -5.65 11.57 -17.23
CA VAL A 467 -6.71 12.59 -17.29
C VAL A 467 -6.62 13.37 -18.59
N GLU A 468 -5.43 13.82 -18.97
CA GLU A 468 -5.21 14.52 -20.25
C GLU A 468 -5.51 13.63 -21.46
N CYS A 469 -5.10 12.35 -21.41
CA CYS A 469 -5.41 11.36 -22.45
C CYS A 469 -6.92 11.17 -22.58
N TYR A 470 -7.65 11.02 -21.46
CA TYR A 470 -9.10 10.86 -21.42
C TYR A 470 -9.82 12.09 -21.98
N MET A 471 -9.45 13.29 -21.52
CA MET A 471 -10.05 14.55 -21.97
C MET A 471 -9.85 14.73 -23.48
N THR A 472 -8.65 14.43 -23.98
CA THR A 472 -8.31 14.55 -25.41
C THR A 472 -9.10 13.55 -26.25
N GLN A 473 -9.19 12.29 -25.82
CA GLN A 473 -9.85 11.23 -26.57
C GLN A 473 -11.38 11.35 -26.59
N HIS A 474 -11.98 11.80 -25.48
CA HIS A 474 -13.44 11.84 -25.31
C HIS A 474 -14.05 13.23 -25.42
N CYS A 475 -13.24 14.28 -25.64
CA CYS A 475 -13.68 15.68 -25.56
C CYS A 475 -14.40 15.99 -24.24
N ALA A 476 -13.89 15.42 -23.15
CA ALA A 476 -14.50 15.47 -21.82
C ALA A 476 -13.83 16.52 -20.93
N THR A 477 -14.52 16.91 -19.87
CA THR A 477 -13.98 17.75 -18.80
C THR A 477 -13.08 16.94 -17.85
N GLU A 478 -12.23 17.63 -17.10
CA GLU A 478 -11.40 17.03 -16.04
C GLU A 478 -12.26 16.31 -14.99
N GLU A 479 -13.38 16.91 -14.58
CA GLU A 479 -14.31 16.31 -13.62
C GLU A 479 -14.93 15.00 -14.15
N GLU A 480 -15.29 14.95 -15.43
CA GLU A 480 -15.80 13.74 -16.08
C GLU A 480 -14.72 12.64 -16.12
N ALA A 481 -13.46 12.99 -16.38
CA ALA A 481 -12.32 12.08 -16.36
C ALA A 481 -12.08 11.51 -14.95
N ILE A 482 -11.99 12.38 -13.93
CA ILE A 482 -11.81 11.98 -12.53
C ILE A 482 -12.96 11.06 -12.08
N ASN A 483 -14.21 11.38 -12.43
CA ASN A 483 -15.35 10.54 -12.10
C ASN A 483 -15.30 9.18 -12.83
N ALA A 484 -14.83 9.13 -14.08
CA ALA A 484 -14.60 7.88 -14.80
C ALA A 484 -13.51 7.02 -14.13
N PHE A 485 -12.41 7.64 -13.68
CA PHE A 485 -11.33 6.94 -13.00
C PHE A 485 -11.70 6.45 -11.60
N ARG A 486 -12.48 7.23 -10.83
CA ARG A 486 -13.03 6.75 -9.54
C ARG A 486 -13.92 5.50 -9.71
N ARG A 487 -14.65 5.39 -10.83
CA ARG A 487 -15.39 4.16 -11.18
C ARG A 487 -14.43 3.00 -11.47
N GLN A 488 -13.40 3.21 -12.29
CA GLN A 488 -12.39 2.18 -12.57
C GLN A 488 -11.62 1.73 -11.33
N VAL A 489 -11.30 2.65 -10.40
CA VAL A 489 -10.71 2.31 -9.09
C VAL A 489 -11.67 1.42 -8.30
N THR A 490 -12.97 1.73 -8.32
CA THR A 490 -14.00 0.91 -7.66
C THR A 490 -14.11 -0.49 -8.30
N ASP A 491 -14.03 -0.58 -9.63
CA ASP A 491 -14.00 -1.85 -10.36
C ASP A 491 -12.76 -2.67 -10.00
N GLY A 492 -11.58 -2.02 -9.92
CA GLY A 492 -10.34 -2.66 -9.47
C GLY A 492 -10.49 -3.29 -8.08
N TRP A 493 -11.12 -2.62 -7.13
CA TRP A 493 -11.42 -3.18 -5.81
C TRP A 493 -12.34 -4.41 -5.86
N MET A 494 -13.37 -4.40 -6.72
CA MET A 494 -14.26 -5.54 -6.88
C MET A 494 -13.55 -6.75 -7.48
N ILE A 495 -12.62 -6.53 -8.42
CA ILE A 495 -11.75 -7.57 -8.96
C ILE A 495 -10.84 -8.13 -7.85
N ILE A 496 -10.17 -7.27 -7.09
CA ILE A 496 -9.29 -7.70 -5.99
C ILE A 496 -10.07 -8.50 -4.94
N ASN A 497 -11.27 -8.04 -4.57
CA ASN A 497 -12.15 -8.77 -3.65
C ASN A 497 -12.48 -10.17 -4.16
N LYS A 498 -12.81 -10.29 -5.45
CA LYS A 498 -13.13 -11.58 -6.09
C LYS A 498 -11.93 -12.54 -6.08
N GLU A 499 -10.75 -12.03 -6.40
CA GLU A 499 -9.51 -12.83 -6.43
C GLU A 499 -9.02 -13.22 -5.01
N CYS A 500 -9.56 -12.57 -3.96
CA CYS A 500 -9.36 -12.98 -2.57
C CYS A 500 -10.35 -14.08 -2.11
N LEU A 501 -11.29 -14.55 -2.94
CA LEU A 501 -12.23 -15.61 -2.56
C LEU A 501 -11.71 -16.99 -2.97
N HIS A 502 -12.05 -18.02 -2.20
CA HIS A 502 -11.67 -19.40 -2.47
C HIS A 502 -12.45 -20.03 -3.64
N PRO A 503 -11.83 -20.96 -4.38
CA PRO A 503 -10.42 -21.35 -4.31
C PRO A 503 -9.50 -20.27 -4.90
N THR A 504 -8.35 -20.04 -4.27
CA THR A 504 -7.35 -19.07 -4.74
C THR A 504 -6.29 -19.72 -5.62
N ALA A 505 -5.70 -18.97 -6.55
CA ALA A 505 -4.68 -19.48 -7.47
C ALA A 505 -3.32 -19.73 -6.78
N ILE A 506 -3.01 -18.95 -5.75
CA ILE A 506 -1.83 -19.09 -4.90
C ILE A 506 -2.24 -18.99 -3.42
N PRO A 507 -1.36 -19.31 -2.46
CA PRO A 507 -1.67 -19.18 -1.04
C PRO A 507 -2.13 -17.77 -0.63
N MET A 508 -3.13 -17.70 0.26
CA MET A 508 -3.73 -16.44 0.73
C MET A 508 -2.72 -15.43 1.33
N PRO A 509 -1.65 -15.85 2.06
CA PRO A 509 -0.64 -14.91 2.54
C PRO A 509 0.03 -14.10 1.43
N LEU A 510 0.18 -14.67 0.24
CA LEU A 510 0.75 -13.99 -0.94
C LEU A 510 -0.25 -13.02 -1.58
N ILE A 511 -1.52 -13.42 -1.74
CA ILE A 511 -2.58 -12.54 -2.26
C ILE A 511 -2.80 -11.33 -1.33
N THR A 512 -2.67 -11.55 -0.03
CA THR A 512 -2.74 -10.50 1.00
C THR A 512 -1.70 -9.39 0.78
N ARG A 513 -0.53 -9.70 0.19
CA ARG A 513 0.47 -8.68 -0.17
C ARG A 513 -0.05 -7.72 -1.23
N ILE A 514 -0.74 -8.25 -2.24
CA ILE A 514 -1.34 -7.49 -3.34
C ILE A 514 -2.47 -6.60 -2.81
N LEU A 515 -3.32 -7.17 -1.96
CA LEU A 515 -4.36 -6.43 -1.25
C LEU A 515 -3.76 -5.29 -0.42
N ASN A 516 -2.74 -5.57 0.39
CA ASN A 516 -2.14 -4.58 1.28
C ASN A 516 -1.41 -3.48 0.50
N LEU A 517 -0.70 -3.80 -0.58
CA LEU A 517 -0.15 -2.78 -1.51
C LEU A 517 -1.25 -1.84 -2.01
N THR A 518 -2.42 -2.39 -2.35
CA THR A 518 -3.57 -1.59 -2.80
C THR A 518 -4.14 -0.73 -1.67
N ARG A 519 -4.21 -1.25 -0.44
CA ARG A 519 -4.64 -0.48 0.75
C ARG A 519 -3.75 0.73 1.02
N VAL A 520 -2.43 0.58 0.85
CA VAL A 520 -1.50 1.69 1.10
C VAL A 520 -1.80 2.89 0.20
N LEU A 521 -2.28 2.68 -1.03
CA LEU A 521 -2.64 3.77 -1.94
C LEU A 521 -3.73 4.69 -1.38
N HIS A 522 -4.68 4.16 -0.61
CA HIS A 522 -5.76 4.97 -0.03
C HIS A 522 -5.27 5.91 1.07
N ILE A 523 -4.07 5.64 1.60
CA ILE A 523 -3.39 6.50 2.57
C ILE A 523 -2.45 7.47 1.86
N VAL A 524 -1.63 6.96 0.92
CA VAL A 524 -0.66 7.79 0.19
C VAL A 524 -1.34 8.82 -0.71
N TYR A 525 -2.45 8.43 -1.34
CA TYR A 525 -3.23 9.25 -2.29
C TYR A 525 -4.63 9.56 -1.76
N LYS A 526 -4.76 9.88 -0.46
CA LYS A 526 -6.08 10.16 0.15
C LYS A 526 -6.71 11.44 -0.45
N ASP A 527 -5.97 12.54 -0.41
CA ASP A 527 -6.40 13.87 -0.84
C ASP A 527 -5.34 14.62 -1.67
N ARG A 528 -4.15 14.02 -1.82
CA ARG A 528 -2.96 14.58 -2.49
C ARG A 528 -1.95 13.48 -2.77
N ASP A 529 -0.88 13.78 -3.51
CA ASP A 529 0.33 12.95 -3.52
C ASP A 529 1.10 13.13 -2.20
N GLY A 530 0.80 12.26 -1.23
CA GLY A 530 1.45 12.28 0.09
C GLY A 530 2.87 11.73 0.09
N TYR A 531 3.31 11.05 -0.97
CA TYR A 531 4.68 10.56 -1.10
C TYR A 531 5.62 11.71 -1.44
N THR A 532 5.28 12.51 -2.46
CA THR A 532 6.11 13.66 -2.83
C THR A 532 5.95 14.80 -1.83
N ASP A 533 4.72 15.14 -1.40
CA ASP A 533 4.46 16.09 -0.31
C ASP A 533 4.36 15.35 1.04
N SER A 534 5.50 14.86 1.52
CA SER A 534 5.54 14.07 2.76
C SER A 534 5.31 14.90 4.03
N VAL A 535 5.49 16.22 3.95
CA VAL A 535 5.24 17.15 5.06
C VAL A 535 3.78 17.08 5.49
N THR A 536 2.86 17.14 4.52
CA THR A 536 1.42 17.21 4.78
C THR A 536 0.72 15.86 4.63
N GLY A 537 1.25 14.95 3.80
CA GLY A 537 0.61 13.68 3.49
C GLY A 537 0.90 12.55 4.48
N LEU A 538 2.17 12.25 4.74
CA LEU A 538 2.56 11.01 5.44
C LEU A 538 3.17 11.19 6.83
N LYS A 539 3.57 12.42 7.19
CA LYS A 539 4.28 12.69 8.44
C LYS A 539 3.59 12.12 9.68
N ASP A 540 2.30 12.38 9.84
CA ASP A 540 1.56 12.00 11.04
C ASP A 540 1.35 10.48 11.10
N TYR A 541 1.13 9.83 9.95
CA TYR A 541 1.03 8.38 9.86
C TYR A 541 2.35 7.69 10.24
N VAL A 542 3.48 8.16 9.71
CA VAL A 542 4.82 7.68 10.08
C VAL A 542 5.07 7.88 11.57
N ALA A 543 4.81 9.07 12.10
CA ALA A 543 4.99 9.36 13.52
C ALA A 543 4.14 8.43 14.40
N SER A 544 2.91 8.13 13.98
CA SER A 544 2.00 7.26 14.70
C SER A 544 2.47 5.79 14.77
N LEU A 545 3.16 5.30 13.75
CA LEU A 545 3.62 3.91 13.70
C LEU A 545 5.03 3.73 14.24
N LEU A 546 5.91 4.71 14.03
CA LEU A 546 7.36 4.53 14.19
C LEU A 546 8.00 5.45 15.25
N VAL A 547 7.30 6.48 15.72
CA VAL A 547 7.85 7.43 16.70
C VAL A 547 7.09 7.36 18.02
N ASN A 548 5.77 7.49 17.97
CA ASN A 548 4.93 7.65 19.15
C ASN A 548 4.45 6.27 19.64
N PRO A 549 4.89 5.79 20.82
CA PRO A 549 4.33 4.58 21.40
C PRO A 549 2.86 4.76 21.78
N VAL A 550 2.14 3.65 21.90
CA VAL A 550 0.78 3.63 22.41
C VAL A 550 0.83 3.72 23.95
N PRO A 551 0.10 4.66 24.58
CA PRO A 551 0.02 4.74 26.04
C PRO A 551 -0.55 3.44 26.64
N GLN A 552 0.12 2.90 27.66
CA GLN A 552 -0.33 1.69 28.37
C GLN A 552 -1.61 1.96 29.15
#